data_AF-A0A522VZS4-F1
#
_entry.id   AF-A0A522VZS4-F1
#
_cell.length_a   1.000
_cell.length_b   1.000
_cell.length_c   1.000
_cell.angle_alpha   90.00
_cell.angle_beta   90.00
_cell.angle_gamma   90.00
#
_symmetry.space_group_name_H-M   'P 1'
#
loop_
_entity.id
_entity.type
_entity.pdbx_description
1 polymer ?
#
loop_
_entity_poly.entity_id
_entity_poly.type
_entity_poly.pdbx_seq_one_letter_code
_entity_poly.pdbx_strand_id
1 'polypeptide(L)' 'FVDPAHEGRGHGRRLHDAMVAWLWSSGLRRLWLTTEAGTRAQHFYEAAGWKIRSRLPSGELIFELHAADRSP' A
#
# COMPACT_ATOMS: atom_id res chain seq x y z
N PHE A 1 9.13 5.82 -3.83
CA PHE A 1 9.83 5.50 -5.09
C PHE A 1 11.08 4.73 -4.70
N VAL A 2 11.17 3.45 -5.08
CA VAL A 2 12.42 2.68 -4.89
C VAL A 2 13.17 2.80 -6.21
N ASP A 3 14.46 3.10 -6.14
CA ASP A 3 15.33 3.14 -7.31
C ASP A 3 15.23 1.81 -8.09
N PRO A 4 15.01 1.82 -9.42
CA PRO A 4 14.92 0.63 -10.25
C PRO A 4 16.06 -0.38 -10.06
N ALA A 5 17.27 0.09 -9.75
CA ALA A 5 18.43 -0.75 -9.50
C ALA A 5 18.36 -1.56 -8.19
N HIS A 6 17.41 -1.24 -7.31
CA HIS A 6 17.21 -1.89 -6.00
C HIS A 6 15.88 -2.65 -5.92
N GLU A 7 15.20 -2.82 -7.05
CA GLU A 7 13.96 -3.57 -7.17
C GLU A 7 14.17 -5.09 -7.01
N GLY A 8 13.13 -5.80 -6.59
CA GLY A 8 13.17 -7.26 -6.44
C GLY A 8 13.93 -7.80 -5.22
N ARG A 9 14.59 -6.95 -4.42
CA ARG A 9 15.34 -7.34 -3.21
C ARG A 9 14.57 -7.19 -1.89
N GLY A 10 13.26 -6.94 -1.96
CA GLY A 10 12.40 -6.81 -0.77
C GLY A 10 12.54 -5.51 0.03
N HIS A 11 13.41 -4.57 -0.37
CA HIS A 11 13.57 -3.28 0.33
C HIS A 11 12.29 -2.44 0.35
N GLY A 12 11.57 -2.38 -0.78
CA GLY A 12 10.29 -1.68 -0.86
C GLY A 12 9.24 -2.25 0.09
N ARG A 13 9.16 -3.57 0.20
CA ARG A 13 8.25 -4.26 1.13
C ARG A 13 8.62 -3.97 2.59
N ARG A 14 9.91 -4.05 2.95
CA ARG A 14 10.38 -3.76 4.32
C ARG A 14 10.10 -2.32 4.76
N LEU A 15 10.34 -1.35 3.87
CA LEU A 15 10.03 0.07 4.15
C LEU A 15 8.53 0.28 4.33
N HIS A 16 7.73 -0.34 3.45
CA HIS A 16 6.28 -0.30 3.54
C HIS A 16 5.76 -0.92 4.83
N ASP A 17 6.22 -2.12 5.20
CA ASP A 17 5.83 -2.80 6.44
C ASP A 17 6.17 -1.95 7.68
N ALA A 18 7.35 -1.32 7.70
CA ALA A 18 7.78 -0.42 8.78
C ALA A 18 6.89 0.83 8.86
N MET A 19 6.60 1.48 7.72
CA MET A 19 5.70 2.62 7.64
C MET A 19 4.30 2.26 8.15
N VAL A 20 3.75 1.15 7.69
CA VAL A 20 2.42 0.66 8.09
C VAL A 20 2.40 0.35 9.59
N ALA A 21 3.39 -0.37 10.11
CA ALA A 21 3.51 -0.66 11.54
C ALA A 21 3.57 0.60 12.40
N TRP A 22 4.35 1.60 11.98
CA TRP A 22 4.43 2.89 12.67
C TRP A 22 3.08 3.63 12.66
N LEU A 23 2.41 3.72 11.51
CA LEU A 23 1.10 4.37 11.40
C LEU A 23 0.04 3.70 12.28
N TRP A 24 0.10 2.37 12.44
CA TRP A 24 -0.76 1.66 13.38
C TRP A 24 -0.42 1.88 14.84
N SER A 25 0.87 1.99 15.18
CA SER A 25 1.28 2.33 16.56
C SER A 25 0.76 3.70 17.00
N SER A 26 0.47 4.59 16.05
CA SER A 26 -0.17 5.89 16.27
C SER A 26 -1.70 5.81 16.49
N GLY A 27 -2.28 4.61 16.53
CA GLY A 27 -3.71 4.39 16.82
C GLY A 27 -4.65 4.59 15.64
N LEU A 28 -4.13 4.67 14.41
CA LEU A 28 -4.97 4.77 13.21
C LEU A 28 -5.73 3.46 12.99
N ARG A 29 -6.98 3.56 12.52
CA ARG A 29 -7.82 2.38 12.20
C ARG A 29 -7.92 2.08 10.71
N ARG A 30 -7.61 3.07 9.88
CA ARG A 30 -7.69 3.03 8.42
C ARG A 30 -6.53 3.83 7.83
N LEU A 31 -5.85 3.24 6.87
CA LEU A 31 -4.92 3.93 5.98
C LEU A 31 -5.50 3.91 4.57
N TRP A 32 -5.21 4.95 3.80
CA TRP A 32 -5.65 5.04 2.42
C TRP A 32 -4.59 5.74 1.58
N LEU A 33 -4.59 5.43 0.28
CA LEU A 33 -3.75 6.06 -0.72
C LEU A 33 -4.41 5.96 -2.09
N THR A 34 -3.90 6.72 -3.05
CA THR A 34 -4.22 6.54 -4.46
C THR A 34 -3.01 6.03 -5.23
N THR A 35 -3.27 5.30 -6.32
CA THR A 35 -2.22 4.92 -7.26
C THR A 35 -2.79 4.78 -8.67
N GLU A 36 -1.97 5.01 -9.67
CA GLU A 36 -2.37 4.83 -11.07
C GLU A 36 -2.65 3.34 -11.37
N ALA A 37 -3.73 3.08 -12.09
CA ALA A 37 -4.13 1.73 -12.49
C ALA A 37 -3.17 1.15 -13.54
N GLY A 38 -2.98 -0.17 -13.54
CA GLY A 38 -2.10 -0.89 -14.46
C GLY A 38 -0.61 -0.71 -14.17
N THR A 39 -0.25 -0.08 -13.05
CA THR A 39 1.15 0.17 -12.69
C THR A 39 1.69 -0.93 -11.77
N ARG A 40 3.02 -1.00 -11.70
CA ARG A 40 3.72 -1.82 -10.69
C ARG A 40 3.36 -1.44 -9.25
N ALA A 41 3.02 -0.17 -9.01
CA ALA A 41 2.59 0.28 -7.70
C ALA A 41 1.24 -0.32 -7.30
N GLN A 42 0.28 -0.45 -8.24
CA GLN A 42 -0.96 -1.17 -8.02
C GLN A 42 -0.69 -2.59 -7.52
N HIS A 43 0.08 -3.38 -8.28
CA HIS A 43 0.39 -4.77 -7.92
C HIS A 43 1.13 -4.85 -6.58
N PHE A 44 2.02 -3.89 -6.29
CA PHE A 44 2.72 -3.81 -5.00
C PHE A 44 1.75 -3.63 -3.82
N TYR A 45 0.79 -2.70 -3.92
CA TYR A 45 -0.18 -2.46 -2.84
C TYR A 45 -1.16 -3.61 -2.68
N GLU A 46 -1.64 -4.21 -3.77
CA GLU A 46 -2.48 -5.42 -3.73
C GLU A 46 -1.72 -6.57 -3.02
N ALA A 47 -0.46 -6.83 -3.39
CA ALA A 47 0.38 -7.85 -2.76
C ALA A 47 0.75 -7.53 -1.31
N ALA A 48 0.68 -6.26 -0.91
CA ALA A 48 0.86 -5.81 0.48
C ALA A 48 -0.46 -5.82 1.29
N GLY A 49 -1.55 -6.37 0.74
CA GLY A 49 -2.83 -6.56 1.42
C GLY A 49 -3.79 -5.37 1.36
N TRP A 50 -3.48 -4.35 0.56
CA TRP A 50 -4.39 -3.22 0.35
C TRP A 50 -5.56 -3.63 -0.55
N LYS A 51 -6.74 -3.10 -0.26
CA LYS A 51 -7.97 -3.39 -1.01
C LYS A 51 -8.39 -2.18 -1.81
N ILE A 52 -8.67 -2.37 -3.10
CA ILE A 52 -9.29 -1.34 -3.95
C ILE A 52 -10.68 -1.05 -3.40
N ARG A 53 -10.99 0.24 -3.20
CA ARG A 53 -12.32 0.69 -2.78
C ARG A 53 -13.11 1.35 -3.90
N SER A 54 -12.44 2.16 -4.70
CA SER A 54 -13.06 2.89 -5.79
C SER A 54 -11.99 3.39 -6.77
N ARG A 55 -12.45 4.08 -7.81
CA ARG A 55 -11.61 4.72 -8.82
C ARG A 55 -12.00 6.19 -8.90
N LEU A 56 -11.01 7.07 -8.95
CA LEU A 56 -11.19 8.50 -9.18
C LEU A 56 -11.53 8.79 -10.65
N PRO A 57 -12.15 9.94 -10.96
CA PRO A 57 -12.38 10.36 -12.35
C PRO A 57 -11.10 10.47 -13.18
N SER A 58 -9.94 10.71 -12.54
CA SER A 58 -8.62 10.71 -13.16
C SER A 58 -8.16 9.32 -13.63
N GLY A 59 -8.82 8.26 -13.19
CA GLY A 59 -8.43 6.88 -13.46
C GLY A 59 -7.59 6.22 -12.35
N GLU A 60 -7.11 6.98 -11.37
CA GLU A 60 -6.41 6.45 -10.20
C GLU A 60 -7.32 5.57 -9.33
N LEU A 61 -6.74 4.54 -8.73
CA LEU A 61 -7.41 3.63 -7.81
C LEU A 61 -7.23 4.13 -6.37
N ILE A 62 -8.32 4.15 -5.61
CA ILE A 62 -8.29 4.38 -4.16
C ILE A 62 -8.11 3.03 -3.47
N PHE A 63 -7.05 2.92 -2.68
CA PHE A 63 -6.73 1.76 -1.86
C PHE A 63 -6.95 2.05 -0.38
N GLU A 64 -7.39 1.04 0.35
CA GLU A 64 -7.49 1.10 1.81
C GLU A 64 -6.87 -0.13 2.46
N LEU A 65 -6.30 0.09 3.65
CA LEU A 65 -5.89 -0.94 4.59
C LEU A 65 -6.59 -0.67 5.93
N HIS A 66 -7.17 -1.70 6.53
CA HIS A 66 -7.87 -1.60 7.82
C HIS A 66 -7.13 -2.39 8.87
N ALA A 67 -7.00 -1.84 10.08
CA ALA A 67 -6.33 -2.54 11.18
C ALA A 67 -7.01 -3.88 11.52
N ALA A 68 -8.31 -3.99 11.26
CA ALA A 68 -9.11 -5.21 11.45
C ALA A 68 -8.79 -6.32 10.43
N ASP A 69 -8.19 -5.99 9.28
CA ASP A 69 -7.80 -6.97 8.26
C ASP A 69 -6.48 -7.67 8.58
N ARG A 70 -5.83 -7.31 9.70
CA ARG A 70 -4.63 -8.00 10.19
C ARG A 70 -5.04 -9.37 10.74
N SER A 71 -4.57 -10.42 10.08
CA SER A 71 -4.52 -11.73 10.74
C SER A 71 -3.53 -11.65 11.91
N PRO A 72 -3.85 -12.24 13.08
CA PRO A 72 -2.96 -12.27 14.24
C PRO A 72 -1.66 -13.04 13.95
#